data_AF-A0A920LNV0-F1
#
_entry.id   AF-A0A920LNV0-F1
#
_cell.length_a   1.000
_cell.length_b   1.000
_cell.length_c   1.000
_cell.angle_alpha   90.00
_cell.angle_beta   90.00
_cell.angle_gamma   90.00
#
_symmetry.space_group_name_H-M   'P 1'
#
loop_
_entity.id
_entity.type
_entity.pdbx_description
1 polymer ?
#
loop_
_entity_poly.entity_id
_entity_poly.type
_entity_poly.pdbx_seq_one_letter_code
_entity_poly.pdbx_strand_id
1 'polypeptide(L)' 'MSKDETARCAHKYGLAVADKPDSQDICFVPNGRYGDVVRRLRPGAVEAGEIVHLDGTVLGTS' A
#
# COMPACT_ATOMS: atom_id res chain seq x y z
N MET A 1 8.37 -4.35 -24.25
CA MET A 1 7.91 -5.21 -23.14
C MET A 1 6.92 -4.41 -22.32
N SER A 2 5.68 -4.38 -22.81
CA SER A 2 4.52 -3.97 -22.03
C SER A 2 4.14 -5.08 -21.05
N LYS A 3 3.30 -4.73 -20.08
CA LYS A 3 2.74 -5.69 -19.12
C LYS A 3 1.98 -6.83 -19.81
N ASP A 4 1.25 -6.50 -20.87
CA ASP A 4 0.51 -7.47 -21.68
C ASP A 4 1.45 -8.43 -22.43
N GLU A 5 2.57 -7.92 -22.95
CA GLU A 5 3.59 -8.75 -23.59
C GLU A 5 4.22 -9.73 -22.58
N THR A 6 4.45 -9.29 -21.34
CA THR A 6 4.97 -10.14 -20.26
C THR A 6 3.97 -11.22 -19.85
N ALA A 7 2.69 -10.88 -19.67
CA ALA A 7 1.63 -11.85 -19.33
C ALA A 7 1.46 -12.89 -20.45
N ARG A 8 1.45 -12.47 -21.71
CA ARG A 8 1.36 -13.39 -22.86
C ARG A 8 2.52 -14.38 -22.91
N CYS A 9 3.73 -13.94 -22.57
CA CYS A 9 4.89 -14.83 -22.45
C CYS A 9 4.70 -15.82 -21.29
N ALA A 10 4.22 -15.38 -20.13
CA ALA A 10 3.98 -16.27 -18.99
C ALA A 10 2.96 -17.37 -19.31
N HIS A 11 1.87 -17.04 -20.03
CA HIS A 11 0.92 -18.03 -20.52
C HIS A 11 1.54 -19.01 -21.53
N LYS A 12 2.32 -18.50 -22.49
CA LYS A 12 2.97 -19.32 -23.52
C LYS A 12 3.90 -20.38 -22.91
N TYR A 13 4.57 -20.06 -21.81
CA TYR A 13 5.48 -20.98 -21.11
C TYR A 13 4.81 -21.75 -19.96
N GLY A 14 3.50 -21.61 -19.75
CA GLY A 14 2.77 -22.34 -18.71
C GLY A 14 3.20 -21.99 -17.28
N LEU A 15 3.62 -20.75 -17.03
CA LEU A 15 4.04 -20.33 -15.70
C LEU A 15 2.81 -20.22 -14.78
N ALA A 16 2.89 -20.79 -13.57
CA ALA A 16 1.82 -20.74 -12.57
C ALA A 16 1.42 -19.31 -12.14
N VAL A 17 2.24 -18.32 -12.45
CA VAL A 17 2.02 -16.90 -12.15
C VAL A 17 1.34 -16.14 -13.29
N ALA A 18 1.05 -16.77 -14.43
CA ALA A 18 0.49 -16.09 -15.60
C ALA A 18 -0.87 -15.43 -15.31
N ASP A 19 -1.72 -16.10 -14.55
CA ASP A 19 -3.04 -15.61 -14.10
C ASP A 19 -3.00 -14.89 -12.74
N LYS A 20 -1.81 -14.77 -12.13
CA LYS A 20 -1.71 -14.14 -10.81
C LYS A 20 -1.99 -12.64 -10.96
N PRO A 21 -3.01 -12.09 -10.27
CA PRO A 21 -3.26 -10.66 -10.30
C PRO A 21 -2.05 -9.92 -9.74
N ASP A 22 -1.79 -8.73 -10.27
CA ASP A 22 -0.70 -7.90 -9.78
C ASP A 22 -0.91 -7.50 -8.33
N SER A 23 0.20 -7.38 -7.60
CA SER A 23 0.18 -6.80 -6.27
C SER A 23 -0.39 -5.37 -6.34
N GLN A 24 -1.49 -5.13 -5.62
CA GLN A 24 -2.09 -3.80 -5.45
C GLN A 24 -1.65 -3.12 -4.14
N ASP A 25 -1.26 -3.91 -3.14
CA ASP A 25 -0.91 -3.47 -1.79
C ASP A 25 0.55 -3.80 -1.43
N ILE A 26 1.06 -3.24 -0.33
CA ILE A 26 2.40 -3.55 0.16
C ILE A 26 2.47 -5.02 0.60
N CYS A 27 3.30 -5.82 -0.07
CA CYS A 27 3.39 -7.29 0.09
C CYS A 27 3.53 -7.80 1.53
N PHE A 28 4.02 -6.99 2.47
CA PHE A 28 4.27 -7.39 3.86
C PHE A 28 3.27 -6.79 4.86
N VAL A 29 2.22 -6.12 4.37
CA VAL A 29 1.16 -5.54 5.21
C VAL A 29 -0.11 -6.35 5.02
N PRO A 30 -0.46 -7.23 5.97
CA PRO A 30 -1.70 -7.98 5.88
C PRO A 30 -2.91 -7.02 5.96
N ASN A 31 -3.90 -7.24 5.09
CA ASN A 31 -5.21 -6.58 5.10
C ASN A 31 -5.20 -5.05 4.95
N GLY A 32 -4.16 -4.46 4.33
CA GLY A 32 -4.12 -3.02 4.03
C GLY A 32 -4.06 -2.08 5.23
N ARG A 33 -3.85 -2.60 6.46
CA ARG A 33 -3.80 -1.78 7.69
C ARG A 33 -2.39 -1.21 7.91
N TYR A 34 -1.96 -0.34 7.01
CA TYR A 34 -0.62 0.28 7.02
C TYR A 34 -0.29 0.96 8.36
N GLY A 35 -1.27 1.62 8.99
CA GLY A 35 -1.10 2.27 10.28
C GLY A 35 -0.66 1.32 11.40
N ASP A 36 -1.06 0.04 11.37
CA ASP A 36 -0.68 -0.93 12.40
C ASP A 36 0.78 -1.34 12.29
N VAL A 37 1.28 -1.46 11.06
CA VAL A 37 2.69 -1.76 10.79
C VAL A 37 3.56 -0.61 11.30
N VAL A 38 3.15 0.64 11.04
CA VAL A 38 3.85 1.83 11.54
C VAL A 38 3.86 1.86 13.06
N ARG A 39 2.71 1.62 13.73
CA ARG A 39 2.61 1.56 15.19
C ARG A 39 3.51 0.48 15.81
N ARG A 40 3.63 -0.68 15.15
CA ARG A 40 4.49 -1.77 15.61
C ARG A 40 5.98 -1.47 15.44
N LEU A 41 6.38 -0.89 14.30
CA LEU A 41 7.78 -0.60 14.00
C LEU A 41 8.33 0.60 14.79
N ARG A 42 7.49 1.59 15.07
CA ARG A 42 7.83 2.74 15.90
C ARG A 42 6.70 2.97 16.92
N PRO A 43 6.78 2.33 18.10
CA PRO A 43 5.91 2.65 19.22
C PRO A 43 6.02 4.16 19.53
N GLY A 44 4.89 4.87 19.54
CA GLY A 44 4.85 6.33 19.70
C GLY A 44 4.86 7.16 18.41
N ALA A 45 4.84 6.53 17.22
CA ALA A 45 4.74 7.26 15.94
C ALA A 45 3.39 7.95 15.70
N VAL A 46 2.36 7.54 16.44
CA VAL A 46 0.99 8.02 16.28
C VAL A 46 0.66 8.82 17.53
N GLU A 47 1.00 10.09 17.48
CA GLU A 47 0.56 11.08 18.47
C GLU A 47 -0.61 11.86 17.88
N ALA A 48 -1.60 12.13 18.72
CA ALA A 48 -2.73 12.95 18.33
C ALA A 48 -2.26 14.39 18.07
N GLY A 49 -2.75 14.99 16.99
CA GLY A 49 -2.33 16.33 16.56
C GLY A 49 -3.43 17.06 15.81
N GLU A 50 -3.32 18.38 15.75
CA GLU A 50 -4.26 19.22 15.02
C GLU A 50 -4.03 19.09 13.51
N ILE A 51 -5.13 18.89 12.77
CA ILE A 51 -5.15 19.00 11.31
C ILE A 51 -5.41 20.47 10.99
N VAL A 52 -4.37 21.18 10.55
CA VAL A 52 -4.44 22.62 10.30
C VAL A 52 -4.47 22.89 8.79
N HIS A 53 -5.40 23.72 8.35
CA HIS A 53 -5.46 24.20 6.97
C HIS A 53 -4.32 25.18 6.67
N LEU A 54 -4.02 25.41 5.39
CA LEU A 54 -2.89 26.26 4.97
C LEU A 54 -3.04 27.72 5.44
N ASP A 55 -4.27 28.16 5.72
CA ASP A 55 -4.58 29.49 6.25
C ASP A 55 -4.51 29.57 7.79
N GLY A 56 -4.18 28.47 8.48
CA GLY A 56 -4.11 28.38 9.93
C GLY A 56 -5.39 27.90 10.62
N THR A 57 -6.47 27.62 9.89
CA THR A 57 -7.72 27.12 10.48
C THR A 57 -7.57 25.68 10.95
N VAL A 58 -7.92 25.37 12.21
CA VAL A 58 -7.94 23.99 12.72
C VAL A 58 -9.19 23.26 12.21
N LEU A 59 -8.99 22.16 11.47
CA LEU A 59 -10.03 21.34 10.86
C LEU A 59 -10.45 20.16 11.75
N GLY A 60 -9.63 19.78 12.73
CA GLY A 60 -9.91 18.67 13.62
C GLY A 60 -8.65 18.15 14.32
N THR A 61 -8.78 17.00 14.99
CA THR A 61 -7.67 16.29 15.63
C THR A 61 -7.63 14.85 15.14
N SER A 62 -6.42 14.34 14.88
CA SER A 62 -6.16 12.95 14.50
C SER A 62 -5.76 12.09 15.69
#